data_AF-A0A351BJY3-F1
#
_entry.id   AF-A0A351BJY3-F1
#
_cell.length_a   1.000
_cell.length_b   1.000
_cell.length_c   1.000
_cell.angle_alpha   90.00
_cell.angle_beta   90.00
_cell.angle_gamma   90.00
#
_symmetry.space_group_name_H-M   'P 1'
#
loop_
_entity.id
_entity.type
_entity.pdbx_description
1 polymer ?
#
loop_
_entity_poly.entity_id
_entity_poly.type
_entity_poly.pdbx_seq_one_letter_code
_entity_poly.pdbx_strand_id
1 'polypeptide(L)'
;MLLPWLASRARISEERAELLWREAMLQAEETVGEKDTSCYWGAALTTLQELLVLERWRPQAAALWPWLLLQGGIERWSWFSRHWLSPGLLLSTRRAWRLAPVGIGR
;
A
#
# COMPACT_ATOMS: atom_id res chain seq x y z
N MET A 1 -27.38 -1.51 23.89
CA MET A 1 -25.92 -1.74 24.03
C MET A 1 -25.41 -2.59 22.87
N LEU A 2 -25.19 -1.99 21.69
CA LEU A 2 -24.74 -2.71 20.50
C LEU A 2 -23.25 -2.46 20.19
N LEU A 3 -22.73 -1.32 20.64
CA LEU A 3 -21.34 -0.88 20.52
C LEU A 3 -20.29 -1.86 21.08
N PRO A 4 -20.38 -2.35 22.34
CA PRO A 4 -19.37 -3.26 22.89
C PRO A 4 -19.33 -4.60 22.14
N TRP A 5 -20.49 -5.10 21.71
CA TRP A 5 -20.56 -6.30 20.88
C TRP A 5 -19.91 -6.08 19.50
N LEU A 6 -20.15 -4.92 18.89
CA LEU A 6 -19.59 -4.55 17.59
C LEU A 6 -18.08 -4.33 17.66
N ALA A 7 -17.57 -3.73 18.75
CA ALA A 7 -16.15 -3.60 19.04
C ALA A 7 -15.47 -4.96 19.16
N SER A 8 -16.06 -5.88 19.95
CA SER A 8 -15.57 -7.26 20.09
C SER A 8 -15.55 -8.01 18.77
N ARG A 9 -16.62 -7.89 17.96
CA ARG A 9 -16.73 -8.53 16.64
C ARG A 9 -15.70 -8.01 15.64
N ALA A 10 -15.45 -6.70 15.64
CA ALA A 10 -14.48 -6.07 14.74
C ALA A 10 -13.04 -6.13 15.27
N ARG A 11 -12.81 -6.66 16.48
CA ARG A 11 -11.50 -6.70 17.17
C ARG A 11 -10.86 -5.31 17.29
N ILE A 12 -11.68 -4.29 17.52
CA ILE A 12 -11.23 -2.91 17.76
C ILE A 12 -11.49 -2.54 19.22
N SER A 13 -10.78 -1.54 19.74
CA SER A 13 -11.06 -1.01 21.08
C SER A 13 -12.46 -0.37 21.12
N GLU A 14 -13.09 -0.42 22.29
CA GLU A 14 -14.42 0.17 22.50
C GLU A 14 -14.41 1.67 22.22
N GLU A 15 -13.36 2.39 22.66
CA GLU A 15 -13.14 3.81 22.35
C GLU A 15 -13.11 4.09 20.84
N ARG A 16 -12.46 3.21 20.05
CA ARG A 16 -12.40 3.36 18.60
C ARG A 16 -13.76 3.09 17.96
N ALA A 17 -14.49 2.10 18.45
CA ALA A 17 -15.85 1.81 17.97
C ALA A 17 -16.81 2.99 18.24
N GLU A 18 -16.69 3.66 19.40
CA GLU A 18 -17.47 4.86 19.70
C GLU A 18 -17.14 6.03 18.76
N LEU A 19 -15.86 6.25 18.47
CA LEU A 19 -15.44 7.29 17.52
C LEU A 19 -16.01 7.03 16.12
N LEU A 20 -15.89 5.81 15.61
CA LEU A 20 -16.43 5.43 14.30
C LEU A 20 -17.96 5.57 14.26
N TRP A 21 -18.63 5.28 15.36
CA TRP A 21 -20.07 5.47 15.47
C TRP A 21 -20.47 6.94 15.41
N ARG A 22 -19.74 7.82 16.11
CA ARG A 22 -19.98 9.28 16.03
C ARG A 22 -19.74 9.81 14.62
N GLU A 23 -18.67 9.37 13.96
CA GLU A 23 -18.37 9.74 12.55
C GLU A 23 -19.49 9.27 11.61
N ALA A 24 -19.96 8.03 11.74
CA ALA A 24 -21.05 7.50 10.94
C ALA A 24 -22.36 8.29 11.10
N MET A 25 -22.67 8.72 12.33
CA MET A 25 -23.85 9.53 12.63
C MET A 25 -23.77 10.93 12.05
N LEU A 26 -22.59 11.55 12.05
CA LEU A 26 -22.35 12.85 11.41
C LEU A 26 -22.49 12.76 9.89
N GLN A 27 -21.91 11.75 9.26
CA GLN A 27 -22.07 11.54 7.81
C GLN A 27 -23.52 11.20 7.42
N ALA A 28 -24.24 10.44 8.25
CA ALA A 28 -25.67 10.19 8.03
C ALA A 28 -26.49 11.49 8.14
N GLU A 29 -26.11 12.39 9.04
CA GLU A 29 -26.74 13.70 9.18
C GLU A 29 -26.48 14.58 7.95
N GLU A 30 -25.25 14.60 7.44
CA GLU A 30 -24.90 15.33 6.21
C GLU A 30 -25.60 14.78 4.96
N THR A 31 -25.82 13.47 4.88
CA THR A 31 -26.38 12.82 3.70
C THR A 31 -27.91 12.83 3.66
N VAL A 32 -28.57 12.67 4.82
CA VAL A 32 -30.04 12.55 4.90
C VAL A 32 -30.70 13.84 5.40
N GLY A 33 -30.02 14.64 6.24
CA GLY A 33 -30.53 15.89 6.81
C GLY A 33 -31.64 15.73 7.86
N GLU A 34 -32.54 14.76 7.71
CA GLU A 34 -33.61 14.46 8.67
C GLU A 34 -33.19 13.42 9.71
N LYS A 35 -33.07 13.86 10.96
CA LYS A 35 -32.77 12.99 12.10
C LYS A 35 -33.95 12.10 12.45
N ASP A 36 -33.65 10.95 13.06
CA ASP A 36 -34.62 9.97 13.60
C ASP A 36 -35.58 9.32 12.58
N THR A 37 -35.30 9.47 11.29
CA THR A 37 -36.00 8.73 10.24
C THR A 37 -35.40 7.33 10.05
N SER A 38 -36.19 6.39 9.53
CA SER A 38 -35.67 5.06 9.16
C SER A 38 -34.53 5.16 8.14
N CYS A 39 -34.56 6.17 7.27
CA CYS A 39 -33.52 6.43 6.28
C CYS A 39 -32.22 6.88 6.94
N TYR A 40 -32.29 7.74 7.96
CA TYR A 40 -31.13 8.18 8.73
C TYR A 40 -30.41 7.00 9.42
N TRP A 41 -31.17 6.15 10.13
CA TRP A 41 -30.60 4.98 10.80
C TRP A 41 -30.00 3.98 9.80
N GLY A 42 -30.65 3.80 8.64
CA GLY A 42 -30.10 3.00 7.54
C GLY A 42 -28.79 3.55 7.00
N ALA A 43 -28.72 4.87 6.75
CA ALA A 43 -27.51 5.54 6.29
C ALA A 43 -26.37 5.42 7.31
N ALA A 44 -26.63 5.69 8.60
CA ALA A 44 -25.64 5.57 9.66
C ALA A 44 -25.07 4.14 9.77
N LEU A 45 -25.92 3.11 9.65
CA LEU A 45 -25.47 1.72 9.70
C LEU A 45 -24.63 1.33 8.47
N THR A 46 -24.98 1.83 7.28
CA THR A 46 -24.19 1.61 6.06
C THR A 46 -22.81 2.26 6.18
N THR A 47 -22.78 3.54 6.58
CA THR A 47 -21.54 4.28 6.80
C THR A 47 -20.65 3.62 7.86
N LEU A 48 -21.22 3.14 8.96
CA LEU A 48 -20.47 2.41 9.98
C LEU A 48 -19.78 1.16 9.40
N GLN A 49 -20.48 0.39 8.56
CA GLN A 49 -19.91 -0.81 7.94
C GLN A 49 -18.75 -0.46 7.00
N GLU A 50 -18.88 0.60 6.22
CA GLU A 50 -17.81 1.09 5.35
C GLU A 50 -16.57 1.51 6.16
N LEU A 51 -16.76 2.27 7.23
CA LEU A 51 -15.69 2.71 8.12
C LEU A 51 -14.98 1.52 8.80
N LEU A 52 -15.71 0.47 9.20
CA LEU A 52 -15.11 -0.75 9.75
C LEU A 52 -14.26 -1.51 8.72
N VAL A 53 -14.72 -1.56 7.46
CA VAL A 53 -13.93 -2.16 6.38
C VAL A 53 -12.63 -1.38 6.21
N LEU A 54 -12.69 -0.05 6.15
CA LEU A 54 -11.51 0.80 6.03
C LEU A 54 -10.54 0.61 7.20
N GLU A 55 -11.04 0.58 8.43
CA GLU A 55 -10.21 0.39 9.62
C GLU A 55 -9.54 -1.00 9.63
N ARG A 56 -10.20 -2.04 9.12
CA ARG A 56 -9.61 -3.38 8.95
C ARG A 56 -8.45 -3.38 7.95
N TRP A 57 -8.51 -2.56 6.90
CA TRP A 57 -7.44 -2.44 5.90
C TRP A 57 -6.28 -1.58 6.39
N ARG A 58 -6.50 -0.63 7.30
CA ARG A 58 -5.49 0.29 7.82
C ARG A 58 -4.20 -0.38 8.35
N PRO A 59 -4.25 -1.41 9.21
CA PRO A 59 -3.02 -2.08 9.67
C PRO A 59 -2.33 -2.87 8.55
N GLN A 60 -3.10 -3.43 7.62
CA GLN A 60 -2.56 -4.20 6.48
C GLN A 60 -1.87 -3.26 5.49
N ALA A 61 -2.46 -2.11 5.19
CA ALA A 61 -1.87 -1.09 4.34
C ALA A 61 -0.58 -0.53 4.96
N ALA A 62 -0.56 -0.24 6.27
CA ALA A 62 0.63 0.20 6.97
C ALA A 62 1.75 -0.86 6.97
N ALA A 63 1.41 -2.14 7.13
CA ALA A 63 2.37 -3.25 7.09
C ALA A 63 2.88 -3.55 5.68
N LEU A 64 2.07 -3.34 4.64
CA LEU A 64 2.44 -3.57 3.25
C LEU A 64 3.17 -2.38 2.63
N TRP A 65 3.06 -1.18 3.22
CA TRP A 65 3.71 0.04 2.72
C TRP A 65 5.24 -0.11 2.55
N PRO A 66 6.01 -0.66 3.52
CA PRO A 66 7.44 -0.91 3.33
C PRO A 66 7.72 -1.85 2.17
N TRP A 67 6.87 -2.86 1.96
CA TRP A 67 7.03 -3.81 0.86
C TRP A 67 6.75 -3.19 -0.51
N LEU A 68 5.71 -2.36 -0.61
CA LEU A 68 5.39 -1.59 -1.82
C LEU A 68 6.52 -0.61 -2.19
N LEU A 69 7.11 0.07 -1.19
CA LEU A 69 8.29 0.92 -1.40
C LEU A 69 9.49 0.11 -1.92
N LEU A 70 9.71 -1.08 -1.36
CA LEU A 70 10.77 -1.99 -1.79
C LEU A 70 10.58 -2.46 -3.23
N GLN A 71 9.36 -2.82 -3.62
CA GLN A 71 9.05 -3.22 -5.00
C GLN A 71 9.36 -2.09 -6.00
N GLY A 72 8.94 -0.86 -5.70
CA GLY A 72 9.27 0.31 -6.54
C GLY A 72 10.78 0.55 -6.64
N GLY A 73 11.54 0.29 -5.57
CA GLY A 73 13.00 0.34 -5.56
C GLY A 73 13.64 -0.73 -6.45
N ILE A 74 13.14 -1.97 -6.38
CA ILE A 74 13.63 -3.12 -7.16
C ILE A 74 13.38 -2.93 -8.66
N GLU A 75 12.21 -2.46 -9.06
CA GLU A 75 11.89 -2.18 -10.47
C GLU A 75 12.84 -1.12 -11.05
N ARG A 76 13.11 -0.06 -10.28
CA ARG A 76 14.05 0.99 -10.67
C ARG A 76 15.48 0.47 -10.80
N TRP A 77 15.90 -0.41 -9.89
CA TRP A 77 17.19 -1.09 -9.94
C TRP A 77 17.29 -2.08 -11.11
N SER A 78 16.20 -2.75 -11.46
CA SER A 78 16.11 -3.65 -12.61
C SER A 78 16.29 -2.89 -13.93
N TRP A 79 15.62 -1.74 -14.09
CA TRP A 79 15.84 -0.86 -15.24
C TRP A 79 17.30 -0.36 -15.31
N PHE A 80 17.83 0.11 -14.18
CA PHE A 80 19.20 0.62 -14.09
C PHE A 80 20.24 -0.45 -14.42
N SER A 81 20.09 -1.67 -13.89
CA SER A 81 21.00 -2.79 -14.14
C SER A 81 20.98 -3.23 -15.59
N ARG A 82 19.82 -3.30 -16.26
CA ARG A 82 19.75 -3.60 -17.69
C ARG A 82 20.43 -2.53 -18.54
N HIS A 83 20.31 -1.27 -18.14
CA HIS A 83 20.89 -0.15 -18.88
C HIS A 83 22.41 -0.05 -18.67
N TRP A 84 22.89 -0.22 -17.43
CA TRP A 84 24.32 -0.14 -17.09
C TRP A 84 25.12 -1.40 -17.40
N LEU A 85 24.52 -2.59 -17.27
CA LEU A 85 25.14 -3.88 -17.62
C LEU A 85 24.91 -4.25 -19.09
N SER A 86 24.50 -3.30 -19.93
CA SER A 86 24.52 -3.50 -21.37
C SER A 86 25.95 -3.89 -21.80
N PRO A 87 26.14 -4.98 -22.58
CA PRO A 87 27.43 -5.64 -22.81
C PRO A 87 28.38 -4.84 -23.73
N GLY A 88 28.23 -3.52 -23.84
CA GLY A 88 29.13 -2.66 -24.59
C GLY A 88 30.46 -2.38 -23.87
N LEU A 89 30.47 -2.38 -22.54
CA LEU A 89 31.67 -2.02 -21.76
C LEU A 89 32.65 -3.19 -21.53
N LEU A 90 32.17 -4.44 -21.54
CA LEU A 90 33.03 -5.61 -21.27
C LEU A 90 33.70 -6.19 -22.53
N LEU A 91 33.25 -5.81 -23.74
CA LEU A 91 33.84 -6.33 -25.00
C LEU A 91 35.06 -5.53 -25.50
N SER A 92 35.31 -4.31 -25.03
CA SER A 92 36.44 -3.50 -25.51
C SER A 92 37.79 -3.96 -24.96
N THR A 93 37.83 -4.48 -23.73
CA THR A 93 39.08 -4.95 -23.12
C THR A 93 39.55 -6.29 -23.69
N ARG A 94 38.66 -7.12 -24.25
CA ARG A 94 39.03 -8.44 -24.80
C ARG A 94 39.66 -8.39 -26.19
N ARG A 95 39.49 -7.29 -26.94
CA ARG A 95 40.15 -7.10 -28.27
C ARG A 95 41.58 -6.58 -28.18
N ALA A 96 41.96 -5.92 -27.08
CA ALA A 96 43.31 -5.37 -26.92
C ALA A 96 44.39 -6.46 -26.75
N TRP A 97 44.03 -7.63 -26.20
CA TRP A 97 44.98 -8.72 -25.95
C TRP A 97 45.31 -9.61 -27.16
N ARG A 98 44.72 -9.36 -28.33
CA ARG A 98 44.99 -10.12 -29.56
C ARG A 98 45.92 -9.43 -30.57
N LEU A 99 46.63 -8.37 -30.16
CA LEU A 99 47.58 -7.65 -31.01
C LEU A 99 48.94 -7.43 -30.34
N ALA A 100 49.39 -8.33 -29.46
CA ALA A 100 50.81 -8.40 -29.14
C ALA A 100 51.52 -9.21 -30.24
N PRO A 101 52.40 -8.61 -31.05
CA PRO A 101 53.16 -9.36 -32.05
C PRO A 101 54.14 -10.29 -31.33
N VAL A 102 54.03 -11.58 -31.61
CA VAL A 102 55.09 -12.56 -31.38
C VAL A 102 56.28 -12.11 -32.22
N GLY A 103 57.25 -11.45 -31.57
CA GLY A 103 58.54 -11.14 -32.16
C GLY A 103 59.34 -12.42 -32.31
N ILE A 104 59.40 -12.93 -33.55
CA ILE A 104 60.36 -13.94 -33.98
C ILE A 104 61.48 -13.20 -34.73
N GLY A 105 62.72 -13.38 -34.26
CA GLY A 105 63.94 -12.89 -34.90
C GLY A 105 65.08 -12.95 -33.87
N ARG A 106 65.75 -14.09 -33.72
CA ARG A 106 66.90 -14.63 -34.48
C ARG A 106 68.20 -13.90 -34.18
#